data_AF-A0A419HQV0-F1
#
_entry.id   AF-A0A419HQV0-F1
#
_cell.length_a   1.000
_cell.length_b   1.000
_cell.length_c   1.000
_cell.angle_alpha   90.00
_cell.angle_beta   90.00
_cell.angle_gamma   90.00
#
_symmetry.space_group_name_H-M   'P 1'
#
loop_
_entity.id
_entity.type
_entity.pdbx_description
1 polymer ?
#
loop_
_entity_poly.entity_id
_entity_poly.type
_entity_poly.pdbx_seq_one_letter_code
_entity_poly.pdbx_strand_id
1 'polypeptide(L)'
;MPMMPVVGPMPERVRAMPVRTGMAITLLVLVMIANVARAGAIGYRMYVDPGMQMGATVVGWTQWACAALFLAAAIAVICWMWGAAGNAQWITPPGSQRFGQVWALFGWLIPFGCLFLPAMQLSDLSRTTGRPHSGALVGWWWAMWLIFDHVSGALMYLLPAVIIGFGHDKAQAFALVLAVLSMIFALTSGLLLIALIRRINAGQLALAGELTPAGAQEVAPGAYGDHKITELGTDERATEQAPPAVPGPA
;
A
#
# COMPACT_ATOMS: atom_id res chain seq x y z
N MET A 1 21.03 12.32 28.51
CA MET A 1 20.91 12.83 27.12
C MET A 1 20.21 11.76 26.30
N PRO A 2 19.05 12.05 25.68
CA PRO A 2 18.45 11.09 24.76
C PRO A 2 19.40 10.95 23.55
N MET A 3 19.89 9.74 23.30
CA MET A 3 20.66 9.44 22.10
C MET A 3 19.80 9.75 20.88
N MET A 4 20.17 10.77 20.10
CA MET A 4 19.58 10.94 18.78
C MET A 4 19.93 9.70 17.96
N PRO A 5 18.93 9.01 17.37
CA PRO A 5 19.22 7.89 16.50
C PRO A 5 20.09 8.38 15.36
N VAL A 6 21.25 7.72 15.16
CA VAL A 6 22.13 7.96 14.02
C VAL A 6 21.31 7.67 12.76
N VAL A 7 20.86 8.72 12.09
CA VAL A 7 20.17 8.63 10.80
C VAL A 7 21.25 8.28 9.77
N GLY A 8 21.38 6.99 9.48
CA GLY A 8 22.25 6.50 8.42
C GLY A 8 21.86 7.07 7.04
N PRO A 9 22.70 6.89 6.00
CA PRO A 9 22.42 7.36 4.66
C PRO A 9 21.03 6.89 4.20
N MET A 10 20.30 7.79 3.53
CA MET A 10 18.92 7.58 3.08
C MET A 10 18.76 6.15 2.50
N PRO A 11 17.95 5.28 3.13
CA PRO A 11 17.92 3.87 2.77
C PRO A 11 17.52 3.73 1.30
N GLU A 12 18.18 2.82 0.59
CA GLU A 12 17.94 2.49 -0.83
C GLU A 12 16.45 2.34 -1.18
N ARG A 13 15.66 1.94 -0.18
CA ARG A 13 14.19 1.83 -0.20
C ARG A 13 13.47 3.14 -0.60
N VAL A 14 13.97 4.31 -0.21
CA VAL A 14 13.37 5.60 -0.59
C VAL A 14 13.63 5.91 -2.06
N ARG A 15 14.79 5.52 -2.60
CA ARG A 15 15.14 5.73 -4.02
C ARG A 15 14.32 4.86 -4.97
N ALA A 16 13.90 3.67 -4.52
CA ALA A 16 13.04 2.76 -5.30
C ALA A 16 11.55 3.14 -5.30
N MET A 17 11.14 4.15 -4.51
CA MET A 17 9.75 4.56 -4.34
C MET A 17 9.05 5.02 -5.64
N PRO A 18 9.69 5.79 -6.55
CA PRO A 18 9.07 6.22 -7.80
C PRO A 18 8.71 5.05 -8.72
N VAL A 19 9.56 4.01 -8.77
CA VAL A 19 9.35 2.82 -9.61
C VAL A 19 8.14 2.02 -9.12
N ARG A 20 8.07 1.74 -7.81
CA ARG A 20 6.92 1.01 -7.21
C ARG A 20 5.61 1.77 -7.37
N THR A 21 5.67 3.09 -7.24
CA THR A 21 4.53 3.99 -7.47
C THR A 21 4.06 3.94 -8.91
N GLY A 22 4.99 4.06 -9.86
CA GLY A 22 4.69 4.01 -11.29
C GLY A 22 4.02 2.69 -11.65
N MET A 23 4.58 1.56 -11.19
CA MET A 23 4.02 0.24 -11.42
C MET A 23 2.59 0.10 -10.85
N ALA A 24 2.37 0.52 -9.61
CA ALA A 24 1.05 0.46 -8.98
C ALA A 24 0.01 1.30 -9.73
N ILE A 25 0.35 2.55 -10.08
CA ILE A 25 -0.57 3.44 -10.83
C ILE A 25 -0.86 2.87 -12.22
N THR A 26 0.16 2.40 -12.94
CA THR A 26 -0.01 1.82 -14.28
C THR A 26 -0.94 0.61 -14.23
N LEU A 27 -0.74 -0.31 -13.29
CA LEU A 27 -1.60 -1.49 -13.16
C LEU A 27 -3.02 -1.13 -12.75
N LEU A 28 -3.21 -0.13 -11.88
CA LEU A 28 -4.55 0.37 -11.55
C LEU A 28 -5.28 0.95 -12.77
N VAL A 29 -4.58 1.74 -13.60
CA VAL A 29 -5.15 2.27 -14.84
C VAL A 29 -5.51 1.14 -15.80
N LEU A 30 -4.66 0.13 -15.94
CA LEU A 30 -4.96 -1.04 -16.77
C LEU A 30 -6.19 -1.79 -16.24
N VAL A 31 -6.33 -1.98 -14.93
CA VAL A 31 -7.53 -2.59 -14.32
C VAL A 31 -8.78 -1.77 -14.61
N MET A 32 -8.70 -0.45 -14.57
CA MET A 32 -9.82 0.43 -14.92
C MET A 32 -10.26 0.24 -16.38
N ILE A 33 -9.29 0.21 -17.31
CA ILE A 33 -9.55 -0.03 -18.73
C ILE A 33 -10.16 -1.42 -18.95
N ALA A 34 -9.62 -2.45 -18.29
CA ALA A 34 -10.12 -3.81 -18.38
C ALA A 34 -11.56 -3.94 -17.84
N ASN A 35 -11.91 -3.21 -16.78
CA ASN A 35 -13.28 -3.19 -16.26
C ASN A 35 -14.27 -2.57 -17.25
N VAL A 36 -13.87 -1.51 -17.96
CA VAL A 36 -14.69 -0.91 -19.03
C VAL A 36 -14.86 -1.90 -20.19
N ALA A 37 -13.77 -2.55 -20.62
CA ALA A 37 -13.82 -3.56 -21.68
C ALA A 37 -14.74 -4.75 -21.31
N ARG A 38 -14.66 -5.20 -20.06
CA ARG A 38 -15.53 -6.26 -19.52
C ARG A 38 -17.00 -5.87 -19.54
N ALA A 39 -17.33 -4.66 -19.08
CA ALA A 39 -18.70 -4.15 -19.12
C ALA A 39 -19.23 -4.07 -20.56
N GLY A 40 -18.38 -3.61 -21.50
CA GLY A 40 -18.70 -3.61 -22.93
C GLY A 40 -18.95 -5.00 -23.51
N ALA A 41 -18.12 -5.99 -23.16
CA ALA A 41 -18.29 -7.38 -23.60
C ALA A 41 -19.59 -8.00 -23.08
N ILE A 42 -19.99 -7.69 -21.83
CA ILE A 42 -21.27 -8.11 -21.26
C ILE A 42 -22.44 -7.49 -22.03
N GLY A 43 -22.38 -6.18 -22.29
CA GLY A 43 -23.41 -5.49 -23.09
C GLY A 43 -23.52 -6.05 -24.51
N TYR A 44 -22.39 -6.28 -25.18
CA TYR A 44 -22.35 -6.87 -26.52
C TYR A 44 -23.03 -8.25 -26.56
N ARG A 45 -22.73 -9.12 -25.59
CA ARG A 45 -23.38 -10.44 -25.46
C ARG A 45 -24.89 -10.33 -25.26
N MET A 46 -25.37 -9.31 -24.55
CA MET A 46 -26.80 -9.14 -24.27
C MET A 46 -27.59 -8.61 -25.48
N TYR A 47 -27.00 -7.73 -26.29
CA TYR A 47 -27.74 -7.01 -27.33
C TYR A 47 -27.40 -7.41 -28.77
N VAL A 48 -26.21 -7.94 -29.04
CA VAL A 48 -25.72 -8.17 -30.41
C VAL A 48 -25.64 -9.65 -30.78
N ASP A 49 -25.15 -10.51 -29.89
CA ASP A 49 -25.04 -11.96 -30.12
C ASP A 49 -25.66 -12.80 -28.99
N PRO A 50 -27.01 -12.86 -28.91
CA PRO A 50 -27.70 -13.70 -27.94
C PRO A 50 -27.56 -15.21 -28.23
N GLY A 51 -27.04 -15.60 -29.41
CA GLY A 51 -26.91 -16.99 -29.89
C GLY A 51 -25.76 -17.81 -29.28
N MET A 52 -24.98 -17.22 -28.37
CA MET A 52 -24.08 -17.87 -27.40
C MET A 52 -22.82 -18.62 -27.88
N GLN A 53 -22.55 -18.84 -29.17
CA GLN A 53 -21.40 -19.68 -29.54
C GLN A 53 -20.03 -18.98 -29.42
N MET A 54 -19.91 -17.70 -29.86
CA MET A 54 -18.64 -16.97 -29.78
C MET A 54 -18.54 -16.14 -28.48
N GLY A 55 -19.67 -15.61 -28.01
CA GLY A 55 -19.74 -14.75 -26.82
C GLY A 55 -19.36 -15.44 -25.50
N ALA A 56 -19.65 -16.73 -25.32
CA ALA A 56 -19.33 -17.42 -24.06
C ALA A 56 -17.82 -17.60 -23.86
N THR A 57 -17.10 -18.03 -24.89
CA THR A 57 -15.66 -18.24 -24.86
C THR A 57 -14.89 -16.93 -24.70
N VAL A 58 -15.26 -15.89 -25.46
CA VAL A 58 -14.62 -14.57 -25.39
C VAL A 58 -14.84 -13.92 -24.02
N VAL A 59 -16.06 -13.97 -23.47
CA VAL A 59 -16.35 -13.45 -22.12
C VAL A 59 -15.56 -14.23 -21.05
N GLY A 60 -15.47 -15.56 -21.18
CA GLY A 60 -14.68 -16.40 -20.26
C GLY A 60 -13.21 -16.00 -20.24
N TRP A 61 -12.54 -15.91 -21.39
CA TRP A 61 -11.13 -15.49 -21.47
C TRP A 61 -10.93 -14.06 -20.99
N THR A 62 -11.84 -13.15 -21.33
CA THR A 62 -11.82 -11.76 -20.85
C THR A 62 -11.89 -11.71 -19.33
N GLN A 63 -12.73 -12.53 -18.71
CA GLN A 63 -12.86 -12.61 -17.25
C GLN A 63 -11.55 -13.07 -16.60
N TRP A 64 -10.91 -14.11 -17.13
CA TRP A 64 -9.63 -14.59 -16.61
C TRP A 64 -8.50 -13.57 -16.77
N ALA A 65 -8.44 -12.90 -17.93
CA ALA A 65 -7.46 -11.83 -18.15
C ALA A 65 -7.66 -10.66 -17.18
N CYS A 66 -8.92 -10.25 -16.95
CA CYS A 66 -9.24 -9.22 -15.96
C CYS A 66 -8.84 -9.65 -14.54
N ALA A 67 -9.10 -10.91 -14.16
CA ALA A 67 -8.73 -11.43 -12.85
C ALA A 67 -7.20 -11.45 -12.65
N ALA A 68 -6.43 -11.89 -13.65
CA ALA A 68 -4.97 -11.87 -13.59
C ALA A 68 -4.41 -10.45 -13.46
N LEU A 69 -4.97 -9.50 -14.21
CA LEU A 69 -4.59 -8.10 -14.16
C LEU A 69 -4.92 -7.46 -12.80
N PHE A 70 -6.09 -7.78 -12.25
CA PHE A 70 -6.50 -7.34 -10.91
C PHE A 70 -5.55 -7.87 -9.84
N LEU A 71 -5.17 -9.15 -9.91
CA LEU A 71 -4.20 -9.75 -9.00
C LEU A 71 -2.84 -9.05 -9.08
N ALA A 72 -2.35 -8.78 -10.30
CA ALA A 72 -1.09 -8.05 -10.49
C ALA A 72 -1.15 -6.64 -9.89
N ALA A 73 -2.27 -5.92 -10.08
CA ALA A 73 -2.48 -4.60 -9.48
C ALA A 73 -2.52 -4.65 -7.95
N ALA A 74 -3.22 -5.65 -7.37
CA ALA A 74 -3.28 -5.85 -5.92
C ALA A 74 -1.88 -6.08 -5.33
N ILE A 75 -1.08 -6.95 -5.95
CA ILE A 75 0.31 -7.20 -5.54
C ILE A 75 1.15 -5.92 -5.63
N ALA A 76 1.03 -5.15 -6.72
CA ALA A 76 1.77 -3.91 -6.87
C ALA A 76 1.40 -2.86 -5.82
N VAL A 77 0.11 -2.73 -5.48
CA VAL A 77 -0.37 -1.84 -4.41
C VAL A 77 0.14 -2.30 -3.05
N ILE A 78 0.13 -3.61 -2.76
CA ILE A 78 0.69 -4.17 -1.51
C ILE A 78 2.19 -3.88 -1.41
N CYS A 79 2.96 -4.12 -2.48
CA CYS A 79 4.39 -3.82 -2.54
C CYS A 79 4.69 -2.33 -2.38
N TRP A 80 3.88 -1.46 -2.98
CA TRP A 80 3.97 -0.02 -2.77
C TRP A 80 3.67 0.34 -1.32
N MET A 81 2.59 -0.18 -0.74
CA MET A 81 2.17 0.12 0.64
C MET A 81 3.21 -0.37 1.66
N TRP A 82 3.81 -1.54 1.43
CA TRP A 82 4.95 -2.05 2.20
C TRP A 82 6.14 -1.07 2.16
N GLY A 83 6.46 -0.54 0.98
CA GLY A 83 7.50 0.48 0.83
C GLY A 83 7.17 1.78 1.57
N ALA A 84 5.95 2.29 1.39
CA ALA A 84 5.47 3.52 2.01
C ALA A 84 5.43 3.43 3.54
N ALA A 85 5.05 2.27 4.10
CA ALA A 85 5.09 2.02 5.53
C ALA A 85 6.51 1.99 6.08
N GLY A 86 7.45 1.38 5.36
CA GLY A 86 8.87 1.46 5.70
C GLY A 86 9.36 2.90 5.75
N ASN A 87 9.10 3.68 4.70
CA ASN A 87 9.50 5.10 4.65
C ASN A 87 8.90 5.91 5.80
N ALA A 88 7.64 5.66 6.13
CA ALA A 88 6.97 6.35 7.22
C ALA A 88 7.62 6.08 8.58
N GLN A 89 8.04 4.84 8.87
CA GLN A 89 8.77 4.49 10.09
C GLN A 89 10.12 5.21 10.22
N TRP A 90 10.75 5.55 9.09
CA TRP A 90 12.00 6.31 9.07
C TRP A 90 11.79 7.82 9.26
N ILE A 91 10.74 8.37 8.64
CA ILE A 91 10.49 9.82 8.59
C ILE A 91 9.81 10.32 9.87
N THR A 92 9.04 9.48 10.55
CA THR A 92 8.23 9.87 11.71
C THR A 92 8.75 9.28 13.02
N PRO A 93 8.52 9.96 14.17
CA PRO A 93 8.95 9.44 15.46
C PRO A 93 8.37 8.04 15.75
N PRO A 94 9.10 7.19 16.51
CA PRO A 94 8.59 5.91 16.97
C PRO A 94 7.24 6.06 17.69
N GLY A 95 6.28 5.17 17.39
CA GLY A 95 4.94 5.18 18.00
C GLY A 95 3.91 6.11 17.31
N SER A 96 4.30 6.85 16.28
CA SER A 96 3.37 7.68 15.49
C SER A 96 2.44 6.88 14.57
N GLN A 97 2.81 5.64 14.22
CA GLN A 97 2.00 4.72 13.42
C GLN A 97 1.41 3.62 14.29
N ARG A 98 0.14 3.27 14.08
CA ARG A 98 -0.49 2.13 14.77
C ARG A 98 -0.04 0.81 14.18
N PHE A 99 0.20 0.80 12.87
CA PHE A 99 0.56 -0.40 12.12
C PHE A 99 1.95 -0.30 11.52
N GLY A 100 2.80 -1.28 11.83
CA GLY A 100 4.11 -1.42 11.23
C GLY A 100 4.08 -1.97 9.79
N GLN A 101 5.24 -1.96 9.12
CA GLN A 101 5.41 -2.38 7.72
C GLN A 101 4.80 -3.75 7.39
N VAL A 102 4.90 -4.73 8.30
CA VAL A 102 4.44 -6.11 8.11
C VAL A 102 2.91 -6.19 7.91
N TRP A 103 2.15 -5.26 8.50
CA TRP A 103 0.70 -5.20 8.35
C TRP A 103 0.24 -4.83 6.93
N ALA A 104 1.14 -4.27 6.10
CA ALA A 104 0.84 -4.03 4.71
C ALA A 104 0.53 -5.32 3.92
N LEU A 105 1.05 -6.47 4.37
CA LEU A 105 0.78 -7.78 3.78
C LEU A 105 -0.38 -8.47 4.50
N PHE A 106 -0.29 -8.62 5.83
CA PHE A 106 -1.28 -9.38 6.61
C PHE A 106 -2.67 -8.74 6.64
N GLY A 107 -2.76 -7.42 6.46
CA GLY A 107 -4.02 -6.70 6.35
C GLY A 107 -4.93 -7.19 5.21
N TRP A 108 -4.35 -7.82 4.19
CA TRP A 108 -5.07 -8.37 3.02
C TRP A 108 -5.28 -9.88 3.05
N LEU A 109 -4.69 -10.59 4.02
CA LEU A 109 -4.78 -12.05 4.10
C LEU A 109 -5.80 -12.53 5.15
N ILE A 110 -6.10 -11.69 6.15
CA ILE A 110 -7.05 -12.01 7.21
C ILE A 110 -8.46 -11.70 6.69
N PRO A 111 -9.37 -12.66 6.47
CA PRO A 111 -10.64 -12.44 5.78
C PRO A 111 -11.46 -11.26 6.32
N PHE A 112 -11.61 -11.18 7.65
CA PHE A 112 -12.30 -10.06 8.31
C PHE A 112 -11.42 -8.81 8.44
N GLY A 113 -10.10 -9.00 8.51
CA GLY A 113 -9.13 -7.92 8.53
C GLY A 113 -9.12 -7.13 7.22
N CYS A 114 -9.33 -7.81 6.08
CA CYS A 114 -9.44 -7.20 4.76
C CYS A 114 -10.54 -6.14 4.69
N LEU A 115 -11.54 -6.17 5.57
CA LEU A 115 -12.65 -5.20 5.60
C LEU A 115 -12.28 -3.86 6.24
N PHE A 116 -11.18 -3.78 7.00
CA PHE A 116 -10.86 -2.58 7.78
C PHE A 116 -9.37 -2.22 7.77
N LEU A 117 -8.49 -3.22 7.82
CA LEU A 117 -7.04 -3.03 7.99
C LEU A 117 -6.42 -2.24 6.83
N PRO A 118 -6.75 -2.46 5.54
CA PRO A 118 -6.19 -1.64 4.46
C PRO A 118 -6.53 -0.16 4.59
N ALA A 119 -7.77 0.17 4.94
CA ALA A 119 -8.19 1.55 5.17
C ALA A 119 -7.49 2.18 6.39
N MET A 120 -7.36 1.43 7.48
CA MET A 120 -6.65 1.92 8.66
C MET A 120 -5.16 2.15 8.35
N GLN A 121 -4.51 1.25 7.62
CA GLN A 121 -3.11 1.39 7.20
C GLN A 121 -2.90 2.62 6.31
N LEU A 122 -3.76 2.83 5.30
CA LEU A 122 -3.68 4.00 4.42
C LEU A 122 -3.99 5.31 5.17
N SER A 123 -4.92 5.28 6.11
CA SER A 123 -5.19 6.41 7.01
C SER A 123 -3.93 6.76 7.82
N ASP A 124 -3.26 5.78 8.40
CA ASP A 124 -2.01 6.00 9.14
C ASP A 124 -0.88 6.53 8.23
N LEU A 125 -0.72 5.96 7.02
CA LEU A 125 0.23 6.47 6.03
C LEU A 125 -0.07 7.92 5.61
N SER A 126 -1.35 8.28 5.49
CA SER A 126 -1.72 9.66 5.16
C SER A 126 -1.31 10.66 6.25
N ARG A 127 -1.29 10.23 7.52
CA ARG A 127 -0.88 11.07 8.66
C ARG A 127 0.62 11.35 8.66
N THR A 128 1.42 10.49 8.06
CA THR A 128 2.89 10.65 8.03
C THR A 128 3.37 11.62 6.95
N THR A 129 2.46 12.40 6.34
CA THR A 129 2.77 13.29 5.22
C THR A 129 3.01 14.75 5.65
N GLY A 130 2.86 15.08 6.94
CA GLY A 130 2.96 16.45 7.46
C GLY A 130 1.83 17.38 6.98
N ARG A 131 0.89 16.88 6.17
CA ARG A 131 -0.23 17.62 5.58
C ARG A 131 -1.53 17.35 6.34
N PRO A 132 -2.56 18.21 6.19
CA PRO A 132 -3.87 17.97 6.78
C PRO A 132 -4.37 16.56 6.46
N HIS A 133 -4.87 15.86 7.47
CA HIS A 133 -5.25 14.46 7.39
C HIS A 133 -6.30 14.24 6.29
N SER A 134 -6.06 13.29 5.38
CA SER A 134 -7.00 12.95 4.29
C SER A 134 -7.98 11.84 4.68
N GLY A 135 -8.46 11.83 5.93
CA GLY A 135 -9.33 10.76 6.44
C GLY A 135 -10.58 10.55 5.58
N ALA A 136 -11.19 11.65 5.10
CA ALA A 136 -12.33 11.57 4.18
C ALA A 136 -11.97 10.91 2.84
N LEU A 137 -10.78 11.18 2.29
CA LEU A 137 -10.35 10.60 1.02
C LEU A 137 -10.14 9.08 1.15
N VAL A 138 -9.55 8.63 2.27
CA VAL A 138 -9.40 7.21 2.58
C VAL A 138 -10.77 6.56 2.78
N GLY A 139 -11.67 7.20 3.54
CA GLY A 139 -13.03 6.72 3.77
C GLY A 139 -13.82 6.55 2.48
N TRP A 140 -13.78 7.54 1.58
CA TRP A 140 -14.45 7.46 0.28
C TRP A 140 -13.85 6.40 -0.63
N TRP A 141 -12.52 6.32 -0.73
CA TRP A 141 -11.86 5.24 -1.49
C TRP A 141 -12.34 3.87 -1.02
N TRP A 142 -12.36 3.67 0.29
CA TRP A 142 -12.72 2.40 0.90
C TRP A 142 -14.19 2.05 0.71
N ALA A 143 -15.09 3.01 0.91
CA ALA A 143 -16.52 2.83 0.68
C ALA A 143 -16.81 2.43 -0.77
N MET A 144 -16.19 3.12 -1.73
CA MET A 144 -16.33 2.81 -3.15
C MET A 144 -15.78 1.41 -3.48
N TRP A 145 -14.67 1.02 -2.85
CA TRP A 145 -14.08 -0.32 -3.01
C TRP A 145 -15.03 -1.42 -2.51
N LEU A 146 -15.55 -1.28 -1.29
CA LEU A 146 -16.49 -2.25 -0.70
C LEU A 146 -17.77 -2.40 -1.52
N ILE A 147 -18.31 -1.28 -2.03
CA ILE A 147 -19.53 -1.31 -2.86
C ILE A 147 -19.27 -2.05 -4.18
N PHE A 148 -18.19 -1.72 -4.89
CA PHE A 148 -17.96 -2.38 -6.17
C PHE A 148 -17.58 -3.85 -6.00
N ASP A 149 -16.76 -4.20 -5.01
CA ASP A 149 -16.17 -5.54 -4.91
C ASP A 149 -17.11 -6.51 -4.19
N HIS A 150 -17.55 -6.14 -2.98
CA HIS A 150 -18.30 -7.04 -2.11
C HIS A 150 -19.80 -6.95 -2.34
N VAL A 151 -20.37 -5.75 -2.48
CA VAL A 151 -21.83 -5.60 -2.69
C VAL A 151 -22.23 -6.09 -4.07
N SER A 152 -21.46 -5.73 -5.12
CA SER A 152 -21.77 -6.21 -6.48
C SER A 152 -21.57 -7.72 -6.61
N GLY A 153 -20.55 -8.29 -5.95
CA GLY A 153 -20.33 -9.73 -5.88
C GLY A 153 -21.43 -10.47 -5.12
N ALA A 154 -21.85 -9.96 -3.95
CA ALA A 154 -22.95 -10.52 -3.16
C ALA A 154 -24.26 -10.54 -3.96
N LEU A 155 -24.54 -9.46 -4.69
CA LEU A 155 -25.77 -9.31 -5.47
C LEU A 155 -25.81 -10.24 -6.70
N MET A 156 -24.65 -10.63 -7.24
CA MET A 156 -24.55 -11.66 -8.27
C MET A 156 -25.03 -13.04 -7.76
N TYR A 157 -24.83 -13.38 -6.49
CA TYR A 157 -25.36 -14.63 -5.91
C TYR A 157 -26.89 -14.63 -5.79
N LEU A 158 -27.52 -13.46 -5.80
CA LEU A 158 -28.98 -13.32 -5.77
C LEU A 158 -29.62 -13.38 -7.16
N LEU A 159 -28.81 -13.32 -8.23
CA LEU A 159 -29.30 -13.30 -9.61
C LEU A 159 -30.19 -14.51 -9.98
N PRO A 160 -29.91 -15.76 -9.54
CA PRO A 160 -30.81 -16.89 -9.79
C PRO A 160 -32.22 -16.68 -9.21
N ALA A 161 -32.32 -16.11 -8.00
CA ALA A 161 -33.60 -15.80 -7.38
C ALA A 161 -34.36 -14.70 -8.14
N VAL A 162 -33.63 -13.69 -8.66
CA VAL A 162 -34.21 -12.64 -9.51
C VAL A 162 -34.74 -13.22 -10.82
N ILE A 163 -34.03 -14.16 -11.45
CA ILE A 163 -34.47 -14.84 -12.68
C ILE A 163 -35.77 -15.61 -12.43
N ILE A 164 -35.84 -16.36 -11.33
CA ILE A 164 -37.02 -17.15 -10.96
C ILE A 164 -38.22 -16.24 -10.69
N GLY A 165 -38.03 -15.11 -10.01
CA GLY A 165 -39.12 -14.22 -9.61
C GLY A 165 -39.62 -13.27 -10.69
N PHE A 166 -38.73 -12.71 -11.52
CA PHE A 166 -39.05 -11.64 -12.46
C PHE A 166 -38.96 -12.03 -13.94
N GLY A 167 -38.51 -13.25 -14.24
CA GLY A 167 -38.24 -13.72 -15.59
C GLY A 167 -36.87 -13.27 -16.12
N HIS A 168 -36.45 -13.91 -17.21
CA HIS A 168 -35.09 -13.76 -17.76
C HIS A 168 -34.77 -12.33 -18.21
N ASP A 169 -35.69 -11.68 -18.93
CA ASP A 169 -35.46 -10.35 -19.52
C ASP A 169 -35.24 -9.27 -18.46
N LYS A 170 -36.06 -9.26 -17.39
CA LYS A 170 -35.93 -8.30 -16.28
C LYS A 170 -34.66 -8.55 -15.48
N ALA A 171 -34.29 -9.81 -15.28
CA ALA A 171 -33.05 -10.17 -14.60
C ALA A 171 -31.82 -9.73 -15.40
N GLN A 172 -31.85 -9.81 -16.73
CA GLN A 172 -30.77 -9.32 -17.59
C GLN A 172 -30.64 -7.79 -17.53
N ALA A 173 -31.75 -7.05 -17.63
CA ALA A 173 -31.75 -5.60 -17.49
C ALA A 173 -31.21 -5.16 -16.12
N PHE A 174 -31.64 -5.85 -15.06
CA PHE A 174 -31.14 -5.62 -13.70
C PHE A 174 -29.63 -5.89 -13.59
N ALA A 175 -29.15 -7.02 -14.10
CA ALA A 175 -27.72 -7.35 -14.09
C ALA A 175 -26.87 -6.32 -14.85
N LEU A 176 -27.38 -5.79 -15.96
CA LEU A 176 -26.70 -4.73 -16.72
C LEU A 176 -26.60 -3.44 -15.90
N VAL A 177 -27.68 -3.00 -15.25
CA VAL A 177 -27.67 -1.81 -14.38
C VAL A 177 -26.63 -1.97 -13.27
N LEU A 178 -26.59 -3.12 -12.62
CA LEU A 178 -25.60 -3.41 -11.59
C LEU A 178 -24.17 -3.43 -12.12
N ALA A 179 -23.95 -3.97 -13.31
CA ALA A 179 -22.63 -3.98 -13.94
C ALA A 179 -22.12 -2.55 -14.22
N VAL A 180 -23.00 -1.67 -14.71
CA VAL A 180 -22.68 -0.25 -14.97
C VAL A 180 -22.40 0.49 -13.66
N LEU A 181 -23.23 0.31 -12.62
CA LEU A 181 -22.99 0.92 -11.31
C LEU A 181 -21.68 0.43 -10.68
N SER A 182 -21.45 -0.88 -10.70
CA SER A 182 -20.21 -1.49 -10.22
C SER A 182 -18.99 -0.91 -10.94
N MET A 183 -19.06 -0.72 -12.26
CA MET A 183 -18.00 -0.08 -13.05
C MET A 183 -17.73 1.36 -12.57
N ILE A 184 -18.77 2.17 -12.36
CA ILE A 184 -18.62 3.56 -11.89
C ILE A 184 -17.93 3.59 -10.51
N PHE A 185 -18.33 2.71 -9.59
CA PHE A 185 -17.72 2.60 -8.27
C PHE A 185 -16.26 2.12 -8.34
N ALA A 186 -15.96 1.14 -9.20
CA ALA A 186 -14.60 0.66 -9.42
C ALA A 186 -13.68 1.75 -9.98
N LEU A 187 -14.15 2.52 -10.98
CA LEU A 187 -13.40 3.65 -11.55
C LEU A 187 -13.15 4.74 -10.49
N THR A 188 -14.19 5.10 -9.74
CA THR A 188 -14.09 6.11 -8.67
C THR A 188 -13.11 5.65 -7.59
N SER A 189 -13.19 4.39 -7.16
CA SER A 189 -12.25 3.81 -6.20
C SER A 189 -10.81 3.85 -6.72
N GLY A 190 -10.57 3.42 -7.97
CA GLY A 190 -9.25 3.46 -8.60
C GLY A 190 -8.65 4.88 -8.64
N LEU A 191 -9.45 5.88 -9.03
CA LEU A 191 -9.03 7.28 -9.07
C LEU A 191 -8.67 7.82 -7.67
N LEU A 192 -9.49 7.52 -6.65
CA LEU A 192 -9.23 7.94 -5.29
C LEU A 192 -7.97 7.27 -4.72
N LEU A 193 -7.71 6.00 -5.05
CA LEU A 193 -6.48 5.31 -4.67
C LEU A 193 -5.25 5.93 -5.32
N ILE A 194 -5.31 6.24 -6.62
CA ILE A 194 -4.22 6.94 -7.33
C ILE A 194 -3.94 8.30 -6.68
N ALA A 195 -5.00 9.05 -6.34
CA ALA A 195 -4.86 10.33 -5.65
C ALA A 195 -4.21 10.19 -4.27
N LEU A 196 -4.59 9.15 -3.50
CA LEU A 196 -3.97 8.81 -2.21
C LEU A 196 -2.49 8.46 -2.37
N ILE A 197 -2.14 7.57 -3.30
CA ILE A 197 -0.76 7.16 -3.58
C ILE A 197 0.10 8.40 -3.90
N ARG A 198 -0.37 9.23 -4.84
CA ARG A 198 0.34 10.46 -5.25
C ARG A 198 0.53 11.41 -4.08
N ARG A 199 -0.50 11.62 -3.27
CA ARG A 199 -0.46 12.52 -2.11
C ARG A 199 0.51 12.01 -1.04
N ILE A 200 0.46 10.72 -0.71
CA ILE A 200 1.33 10.09 0.28
C ILE A 200 2.78 10.20 -0.18
N ASN A 201 3.07 9.83 -1.43
CA ASN A 201 4.42 9.88 -1.97
C ASN A 201 4.97 11.31 -2.00
N ALA A 202 4.17 12.29 -2.46
CA ALA A 202 4.60 13.69 -2.48
C ALA A 202 4.88 14.22 -1.07
N GLY A 203 4.10 13.81 -0.06
CA GLY A 203 4.34 14.18 1.34
C GLY A 203 5.60 13.54 1.91
N GLN A 204 5.79 12.23 1.69
CA GLN A 204 6.98 11.51 2.16
C GLN A 204 8.26 12.00 1.49
N LEU A 205 8.22 12.32 0.19
CA LEU A 205 9.37 12.89 -0.53
C LEU A 205 9.72 14.30 -0.03
N ALA A 206 8.71 15.14 0.25
CA ALA A 206 8.95 16.48 0.80
C ALA A 206 9.63 16.40 2.18
N LEU A 207 9.10 15.58 3.09
CA LEU A 207 9.67 15.40 4.42
C LEU A 207 11.08 14.77 4.38
N ALA A 208 11.29 13.78 3.52
CA ALA A 208 12.62 13.19 3.36
C ALA A 208 13.63 14.20 2.77
N GLY A 209 13.16 15.07 1.88
CA GLY A 209 13.91 16.21 1.36
C GLY A 209 14.30 17.22 2.43
N GLU A 210 13.46 17.47 3.43
CA GLU A 210 13.79 18.35 4.58
C GLU A 210 14.80 17.74 5.55
N LEU A 211 14.83 16.41 5.68
CA LEU A 211 15.78 15.69 6.53
C LEU A 211 17.20 15.59 5.92
N THR A 212 17.32 15.78 4.61
CA THR A 212 18.59 15.62 3.86
C THR A 212 19.57 16.84 3.98
N PRO A 213 19.11 18.10 4.07
CA PRO A 213 19.96 19.29 4.23
C PRO A 213 20.69 19.42 5.58
N ALA A 214 20.17 18.84 6.66
CA ALA A 214 20.73 19.04 8.00
C ALA A 214 21.94 18.14 8.33
N GLY A 215 22.17 17.06 7.57
CA GLY A 215 23.32 16.16 7.75
C GLY A 215 24.46 16.36 6.74
N ALA A 216 24.22 17.09 5.65
CA ALA A 216 25.21 17.32 4.61
C ALA A 216 25.99 18.64 4.77
N GLN A 217 25.54 19.55 5.64
CA GLN A 217 26.19 20.86 5.86
C GLN A 217 27.17 20.92 7.05
N GLU A 218 27.42 19.82 7.78
CA GLU A 218 28.43 19.79 8.85
C GLU A 218 29.44 18.63 8.71
N VAL A 219 29.94 18.41 7.48
CA VAL A 219 31.29 17.89 7.29
C VAL A 219 31.94 18.77 6.23
N ALA A 220 32.30 19.99 6.63
CA ALA A 220 33.19 20.82 5.85
C ALA A 220 34.48 20.03 5.58
N PRO A 221 34.99 19.96 4.33
CA PRO A 221 36.22 19.23 3.97
C PRO A 221 37.51 19.72 4.67
N GLY A 222 37.42 20.62 5.65
CA GLY A 222 38.53 21.18 6.41
C GLY A 222 38.53 20.88 7.92
N ALA A 223 37.54 20.13 8.44
CA ALA A 223 37.48 19.78 9.86
C ALA A 223 38.24 18.50 10.24
N TYR A 224 38.91 17.85 9.29
CA TYR A 224 39.99 16.88 9.57
C TYR A 224 41.31 17.64 9.79
N GLY A 225 41.27 18.63 10.68
CA GLY A 225 42.46 19.29 11.19
C GLY A 225 43.16 18.35 12.15
N ASP A 226 44.19 17.67 11.66
CA ASP A 226 45.45 17.49 12.37
C ASP A 226 45.38 17.11 13.86
N HIS A 227 44.53 16.15 14.21
CA HIS A 227 44.77 15.39 15.44
C HIS A 227 45.96 14.49 15.19
N LYS A 228 47.14 15.05 15.46
CA LYS A 228 48.34 14.31 15.80
C LYS A 228 47.94 13.07 16.58
N ILE A 229 48.23 11.93 15.99
CA ILE A 229 48.35 10.65 16.69
C ILE A 229 49.48 10.89 17.69
N THR A 230 49.15 11.42 18.87
CA THR A 230 50.05 11.37 20.01
C THR A 230 50.15 9.89 20.34
N GLU A 231 51.37 9.39 20.17
CA GLU A 231 51.79 8.02 20.38
C GLU A 231 51.06 7.40 21.57
N LEU A 232 50.39 6.27 21.33
CA LEU A 232 50.03 5.34 22.39
C LEU A 232 51.35 4.90 23.04
N GLY A 233 51.67 5.57 24.14
CA GLY A 233 52.67 5.11 25.10
C GLY A 233 52.27 3.72 25.59
N THR A 234 53.11 2.77 25.23
CA THR A 234 53.28 1.49 25.89
C THR A 234 53.48 1.72 27.39
N ASP A 235 52.44 1.56 28.19
CA ASP A 235 52.57 1.32 29.62
C ASP A 235 52.28 -0.16 29.89
N GLU A 236 53.35 -0.94 29.78
CA GLU A 236 53.52 -2.15 30.58
C GLU A 236 53.49 -1.78 32.07
N ARG A 237 52.93 -2.68 32.89
CA ARG A 237 52.98 -2.77 34.37
C ARG A 237 51.84 -2.11 35.14
N ALA A 238 50.92 -2.94 35.65
CA ALA A 238 50.87 -3.28 37.08
C ALA A 238 49.68 -4.23 37.33
N THR A 239 49.95 -5.52 37.50
CA THR A 239 49.94 -6.19 38.82
C THR A 239 48.53 -6.43 39.38
N GLU A 240 47.96 -7.57 38.99
CA GLU A 240 47.49 -8.62 39.92
C GLU A 240 47.01 -8.14 41.29
N GLN A 241 45.69 -8.03 41.46
CA GLN A 241 45.06 -7.93 42.77
C GLN A 241 44.01 -9.05 42.90
N ALA A 242 44.39 -10.09 43.66
CA ALA A 242 43.56 -11.23 43.98
C ALA A 242 42.42 -10.87 44.96
N PRO A 243 41.25 -11.52 44.87
CA PRO A 243 40.13 -11.28 45.79
C PRO A 243 40.34 -11.96 47.17
N PRO A 244 39.88 -11.35 48.28
CA PRO A 244 39.98 -11.94 49.61
C PRO A 244 38.99 -13.09 49.83
N ALA A 245 39.47 -14.11 50.55
CA ALA A 245 38.74 -15.33 50.91
C ALA A 245 37.58 -15.07 51.89
N VAL A 246 36.46 -15.75 51.63
CA VAL A 246 35.25 -15.77 52.46
C VAL A 246 35.41 -16.78 53.61
N PRO A 247 35.17 -16.42 54.89
CA PRO A 247 35.14 -17.39 55.99
C PRO A 247 33.81 -18.17 56.00
N GLY A 248 33.90 -19.49 56.15
CA GLY A 248 32.75 -20.39 56.25
C GLY A 248 32.05 -20.35 57.62
N PRO A 249 30.79 -20.82 57.68
CA PRO A 249 30.02 -20.87 58.93
C PRO A 249 30.38 -22.09 59.80
N ALA A 250 30.31 -21.90 61.11
CA ALA A 250 30.46 -22.89 62.17
C ALA A 250 29.20 -23.76 62.34
#